data_AF-A0A640NZ57-F1
#
_entry.id   AF-A0A640NZ57-F1
#
_cell.length_a   1.000
_cell.length_b   1.000
_cell.length_c   1.000
_cell.angle_alpha   90.00
_cell.angle_beta   90.00
_cell.angle_gamma   90.00
#
_symmetry.space_group_name_H-M   'P 1'
#
loop_
_entity.id
_entity.type
_entity.pdbx_description
1 polymer ?
#
loop_
_entity_poly.entity_id
_entity_poly.type
_entity_poly.pdbx_seq_one_letter_code
_entity_poly.pdbx_strand_id
1 'polypeptide(L)'
;MMKKPQPAALTRMKDTPSLQKPTFVLAFTAACFSLGLGFSAGANAYHEDNSTPQTNDEKQMNSIPTLATLTNYQENAPFMVSSGLPDAAHLSLLKEKGVTHVIDLIPGDRASEILTTSELGLDYFNVPVDWEGPTLANFLNYAAFMQNVDTSKDKVLTHCRLNWRGAAFTYLYRINVLGESEPTAKKDLMAIWHPNPTWYAFMNEVISHYNEVNGKQVAMSFEAAAPENH
;
A
#
# COMPACT_ATOMS: atom_id res chain seq x y z
N MET A 1 -63.82 23.02 7.81
CA MET A 1 -64.13 21.60 8.07
C MET A 1 -63.03 20.75 7.45
N MET A 2 -62.37 19.96 8.29
CA MET A 2 -61.21 19.13 7.98
C MET A 2 -61.60 17.88 7.18
N LYS A 3 -60.70 17.41 6.31
CA LYS A 3 -60.31 15.99 6.23
C LYS A 3 -58.95 15.85 5.53
N LYS A 4 -57.92 15.58 6.33
CA LYS A 4 -56.62 15.02 5.89
C LYS A 4 -56.79 13.51 5.65
N PRO A 5 -56.08 12.90 4.70
CA PRO A 5 -55.79 11.47 4.74
C PRO A 5 -54.48 11.19 5.49
N GLN A 6 -54.51 10.20 6.38
CA GLN A 6 -53.35 9.63 7.10
C GLN A 6 -52.66 8.52 6.25
N PRO A 7 -51.43 8.11 6.60
CA PRO A 7 -50.53 7.33 5.74
C PRO A 7 -50.74 5.82 5.88
N ALA A 8 -50.46 5.09 4.80
CA ALA A 8 -50.40 3.62 4.80
C ALA A 8 -49.06 3.13 5.38
N ALA A 9 -49.16 2.06 6.17
CA ALA A 9 -48.15 1.56 7.08
C ALA A 9 -46.97 0.82 6.41
N LEU A 10 -45.79 0.99 7.01
CA LEU A 10 -44.63 0.10 6.89
C LEU A 10 -45.03 -1.34 7.28
N THR A 11 -44.72 -2.31 6.41
CA THR A 11 -44.62 -3.72 6.84
C THR A 11 -43.19 -4.19 6.60
N ARG A 12 -42.56 -4.55 7.72
CA ARG A 12 -41.21 -5.08 7.89
C ARG A 12 -41.22 -6.56 7.53
N MET A 13 -40.58 -6.96 6.43
CA MET A 13 -40.25 -8.37 6.19
C MET A 13 -38.79 -8.60 6.58
N LYS A 14 -38.63 -9.31 7.70
CA LYS A 14 -37.39 -9.96 8.11
C LYS A 14 -37.39 -11.32 7.43
N ASP A 15 -36.38 -11.64 6.64
CA ASP A 15 -35.97 -13.01 6.36
C ASP A 15 -34.51 -12.99 5.89
N THR A 16 -33.60 -13.33 6.80
CA THR A 16 -32.17 -13.54 6.51
C THR A 16 -31.91 -15.03 6.64
N PRO A 17 -31.54 -15.75 5.56
CA PRO A 17 -31.10 -17.13 5.69
C PRO A 17 -29.65 -17.16 6.19
N SER A 18 -29.46 -17.84 7.33
CA SER A 18 -28.18 -18.14 7.95
C SER A 18 -27.39 -19.14 7.09
N LEU A 19 -26.23 -18.73 6.56
CA LEU A 19 -25.25 -19.65 5.98
C LEU A 19 -24.36 -20.24 7.08
N GLN A 20 -24.47 -21.55 7.29
CA GLN A 20 -23.51 -22.33 8.08
C GLN A 20 -22.21 -22.52 7.29
N LYS A 21 -21.07 -22.20 7.90
CA LYS A 21 -19.73 -22.44 7.32
C LYS A 21 -19.32 -23.90 7.59
N PRO A 22 -18.79 -24.63 6.60
CA PRO A 22 -18.19 -25.94 6.84
C PRO A 22 -16.76 -25.79 7.38
N THR A 23 -16.48 -26.48 8.48
CA THR A 23 -15.15 -26.62 9.08
C THR A 23 -14.38 -27.70 8.31
N PHE A 24 -13.33 -27.33 7.59
CA PHE A 24 -12.37 -28.29 7.03
C PHE A 24 -11.13 -28.36 7.93
N VAL A 25 -10.92 -29.53 8.53
CA VAL A 25 -9.67 -29.88 9.23
C VAL A 25 -8.81 -30.65 8.24
N LEU A 26 -7.62 -30.14 7.90
CA LEU A 26 -6.62 -30.89 7.16
C LEU A 26 -5.40 -31.13 8.04
N ALA A 27 -5.11 -32.40 8.27
CA ALA A 27 -3.99 -32.86 9.07
C ALA A 27 -2.65 -32.65 8.34
N PHE A 28 -1.67 -32.14 9.07
CA PHE A 28 -0.27 -32.06 8.65
C PHE A 28 0.38 -33.44 8.69
N THR A 29 1.06 -33.82 7.60
CA THR A 29 2.10 -34.87 7.64
C THR A 29 3.39 -34.33 7.06
N ALA A 30 4.35 -34.09 7.94
CA ALA A 30 5.74 -33.81 7.59
C ALA A 30 6.44 -35.11 7.17
N ALA A 31 7.21 -35.06 6.08
CA ALA A 31 8.16 -36.11 5.73
C ALA A 31 9.57 -35.48 5.63
N CYS A 32 10.39 -35.75 6.64
CA CYS A 32 11.82 -35.46 6.64
C CYS A 32 12.53 -36.43 5.68
N PHE A 33 13.31 -35.90 4.74
CA PHE A 33 14.35 -36.65 4.06
C PHE A 33 15.71 -36.01 4.35
N SER A 34 16.51 -36.73 5.13
CA SER A 34 17.91 -36.46 5.41
C SER A 34 18.79 -37.46 4.65
N LEU A 35 19.65 -36.95 3.77
CA LEU A 35 20.87 -37.56 3.22
C LEU A 35 21.69 -36.38 2.69
N GLY A 36 22.99 -36.24 2.86
CA GLY A 36 24.04 -37.13 3.33
C GLY A 36 25.35 -36.45 2.95
N LEU A 37 26.36 -36.59 3.81
CA LEU A 37 27.67 -35.96 3.78
C LEU A 37 28.45 -36.18 2.47
N GLY A 38 29.22 -35.17 2.06
CA GLY A 38 30.26 -35.29 1.03
C GLY A 38 31.41 -34.32 1.32
N PHE A 39 32.38 -34.77 2.13
CA PHE A 39 33.68 -34.13 2.32
C PHE A 39 34.55 -34.34 1.06
N SER A 40 35.23 -33.29 0.59
CA SER A 40 36.43 -33.42 -0.21
C SER A 40 37.32 -32.20 0.01
N ALA A 41 38.41 -32.42 0.73
CA ALA A 41 39.51 -31.47 0.91
C ALA A 41 40.39 -31.45 -0.34
N GLY A 42 40.76 -30.26 -0.80
CA GLY A 42 41.81 -30.03 -1.78
C GLY A 42 42.59 -28.79 -1.37
N ALA A 43 43.75 -29.00 -0.75
CA ALA A 43 44.70 -27.95 -0.44
C ALA A 43 45.49 -27.57 -1.70
N ASN A 44 45.70 -26.27 -1.91
CA ASN A 44 46.90 -25.76 -2.58
C ASN A 44 47.21 -24.38 -2.00
N ALA A 45 48.42 -24.26 -1.47
CA ALA A 45 49.00 -23.04 -0.94
C ALA A 45 49.86 -22.40 -2.02
N TYR A 46 49.70 -21.10 -2.24
CA TYR A 46 50.74 -20.20 -2.77
C TYR A 46 50.62 -18.85 -2.05
N HIS A 47 51.78 -18.29 -1.71
CA HIS A 47 52.02 -17.19 -0.77
C HIS A 47 52.31 -15.88 -1.54
N GLU A 48 51.84 -14.74 -1.00
CA GLU A 48 52.34 -13.34 -1.10
C GLU A 48 52.57 -12.70 -2.49
N ASP A 49 52.41 -11.41 -2.76
CA ASP A 49 52.07 -10.17 -2.04
C ASP A 49 51.65 -9.19 -3.15
N ASN A 50 50.61 -8.39 -2.95
CA ASN A 50 50.52 -7.10 -3.64
C ASN A 50 49.65 -6.13 -2.83
N SER A 51 50.34 -5.27 -2.10
CA SER A 51 49.81 -4.16 -1.34
C SER A 51 49.37 -3.01 -2.26
N THR A 52 48.06 -2.76 -2.40
CA THR A 52 47.48 -1.40 -2.58
C THR A 52 45.97 -1.43 -2.27
N PRO A 53 45.39 -0.42 -1.57
CA PRO A 53 44.12 -0.59 -0.88
C PRO A 53 42.92 -0.34 -1.82
N GLN A 54 42.20 -1.41 -2.14
CA GLN A 54 40.85 -1.32 -2.70
C GLN A 54 39.89 -1.03 -1.55
N THR A 55 39.53 0.24 -1.44
CA THR A 55 38.43 0.73 -0.61
C THR A 55 37.10 0.38 -1.29
N ASN A 56 36.14 -0.07 -0.48
CA ASN A 56 34.69 -0.10 -0.73
C ASN A 56 34.05 -1.35 -1.37
N ASP A 57 34.34 -2.54 -0.87
CA ASP A 57 33.45 -3.72 -1.03
C ASP A 57 32.93 -4.24 0.32
N GLU A 58 32.60 -3.32 1.24
CA GLU A 58 31.74 -3.60 2.39
C GLU A 58 30.37 -2.94 2.18
N LYS A 59 29.47 -3.57 1.42
CA LYS A 59 28.00 -3.48 1.69
C LYS A 59 27.18 -4.44 0.85
N GLN A 60 27.26 -5.71 1.18
CA GLN A 60 26.07 -6.56 1.13
C GLN A 60 25.98 -7.35 2.43
N MET A 61 25.79 -6.59 3.53
CA MET A 61 25.39 -7.16 4.80
C MET A 61 23.97 -7.70 4.61
N ASN A 62 23.74 -8.96 4.93
CA ASN A 62 22.41 -9.53 5.20
C ASN A 62 21.77 -8.76 6.35
N SER A 63 21.29 -7.54 6.10
CA SER A 63 20.68 -6.70 7.12
C SER A 63 19.31 -7.25 7.43
N ILE A 64 19.07 -7.54 8.71
CA ILE A 64 17.76 -7.90 9.25
C ILE A 64 16.77 -6.80 8.81
N PRO A 65 15.62 -7.16 8.18
CA PRO A 65 14.63 -6.18 7.78
C PRO A 65 14.18 -5.32 8.96
N THR A 66 14.10 -4.01 8.75
CA THR A 66 13.52 -3.03 9.67
C THR A 66 12.61 -2.09 8.89
N LEU A 67 11.77 -1.30 9.55
CA LEU A 67 10.98 -0.29 8.81
C LEU A 67 11.86 0.79 8.14
N ALA A 68 13.10 0.97 8.59
CA ALA A 68 14.05 1.87 7.93
C ALA A 68 14.59 1.30 6.60
N THR A 69 14.53 -0.02 6.40
CA THR A 69 14.88 -0.67 5.13
C THR A 69 13.70 -0.77 4.17
N LEU A 70 12.48 -0.49 4.65
CA LEU A 70 11.29 -0.44 3.80
C LEU A 70 11.37 0.80 2.90
N THR A 71 11.46 0.56 1.59
CA THR A 71 11.64 1.63 0.59
C THR A 71 10.58 2.70 0.73
N ASN A 72 11.00 3.97 0.84
CA ASN A 72 10.12 5.14 0.84
C ASN A 72 8.97 5.06 1.85
N TYR A 73 9.17 4.43 3.01
CA TYR A 73 8.16 4.36 4.07
C TYR A 73 7.87 5.76 4.65
N GLN A 74 6.59 6.10 4.75
CA GLN A 74 6.11 7.34 5.36
C GLN A 74 4.94 7.07 6.30
N GLU A 75 4.92 7.78 7.43
CA GLU A 75 3.74 7.92 8.28
C GLU A 75 3.00 9.19 7.86
N ASN A 76 1.94 9.04 7.04
CA ASN A 76 1.25 10.16 6.40
C ASN A 76 0.21 10.81 7.32
N ALA A 77 -0.44 10.01 8.17
CA ALA A 77 -1.39 10.41 9.20
C ALA A 77 -1.47 9.31 10.28
N PRO A 78 -2.10 9.53 11.46
CA PRO A 78 -2.15 8.53 12.53
C PRO A 78 -2.63 7.13 12.11
N PHE A 79 -3.54 7.05 11.14
CA PHE A 79 -4.12 5.81 10.60
C PHE A 79 -3.66 5.49 9.16
N MET A 80 -2.75 6.28 8.59
CA MET A 80 -2.30 6.13 7.20
C MET A 80 -0.78 6.09 7.09
N VAL A 81 -0.26 5.01 6.53
CA VAL A 81 1.15 4.88 6.17
C VAL A 81 1.26 4.48 4.70
N SER A 82 2.40 4.79 4.07
CA SER A 82 2.66 4.39 2.69
C SER A 82 4.10 3.94 2.47
N SER A 83 4.33 3.10 1.47
CA SER A 83 5.67 2.59 1.15
C SER A 83 5.83 2.06 -0.27
N GLY A 84 7.07 1.70 -0.61
CA GLY A 84 7.38 0.74 -1.66
C GLY A 84 6.96 -0.68 -1.28
N LEU A 85 7.41 -1.67 -2.04
CA LEU A 85 6.93 -3.04 -1.91
C LEU A 85 7.47 -3.67 -0.62
N PRO A 86 6.62 -3.99 0.38
CA PRO A 86 7.08 -4.71 1.54
C PRO A 86 7.33 -6.18 1.21
N ASP A 87 8.32 -6.78 1.85
CA ASP A 87 8.42 -8.24 1.95
C ASP A 87 7.66 -8.75 3.20
N ALA A 88 7.65 -10.06 3.41
CA ALA A 88 6.96 -10.68 4.54
C ALA A 88 7.46 -10.19 5.92
N ALA A 89 8.75 -9.87 6.04
CA ALA A 89 9.32 -9.37 7.29
C ALA A 89 8.88 -7.92 7.54
N HIS A 90 8.85 -7.07 6.51
CA HIS A 90 8.29 -5.72 6.60
C HIS A 90 6.80 -5.75 6.95
N LEU A 91 6.00 -6.64 6.33
CA LEU A 91 4.58 -6.81 6.67
C LEU A 91 4.37 -7.20 8.14
N SER A 92 5.22 -8.08 8.67
CA SER A 92 5.20 -8.46 10.09
C SER A 92 5.48 -7.26 11.00
N LEU A 93 6.50 -6.45 10.69
CA LEU A 93 6.83 -5.24 11.43
C LEU A 93 5.73 -4.17 11.36
N LEU A 94 5.07 -4.05 10.20
CA LEU A 94 3.94 -3.15 10.02
C LEU A 94 2.74 -3.59 10.86
N LYS A 95 2.47 -4.91 10.93
CA LYS A 95 1.46 -5.47 11.83
C LYS A 95 1.75 -5.14 13.29
N GLU A 96 3.00 -5.27 13.73
CA GLU A 96 3.44 -4.89 15.08
C GLU A 96 3.29 -3.37 15.34
N LYS A 97 3.46 -2.53 14.32
CA LYS A 97 3.13 -1.09 14.35
C LYS A 97 1.63 -0.78 14.36
N GLY A 98 0.78 -1.80 14.36
CA GLY A 98 -0.68 -1.68 14.39
C GLY A 98 -1.33 -1.50 13.03
N VAL A 99 -0.63 -1.76 11.92
CA VAL A 99 -1.28 -1.87 10.60
C VAL A 99 -2.28 -3.02 10.64
N THR A 100 -3.51 -2.75 10.22
CA THR A 100 -4.60 -3.73 10.14
C THR A 100 -4.99 -4.02 8.69
N HIS A 101 -4.80 -3.06 7.78
CA HIS A 101 -5.18 -3.17 6.37
C HIS A 101 -4.00 -2.87 5.43
N VAL A 102 -3.95 -3.56 4.30
CA VAL A 102 -2.97 -3.36 3.23
C VAL A 102 -3.72 -3.07 1.93
N ILE A 103 -3.45 -1.91 1.34
CA ILE A 103 -3.86 -1.54 -0.01
C ILE A 103 -2.67 -1.63 -0.95
N ASP A 104 -2.78 -2.51 -1.93
CA ASP A 104 -1.76 -2.77 -2.93
C ASP A 104 -2.16 -2.13 -4.27
N LEU A 105 -1.32 -1.22 -4.76
CA LEU A 105 -1.56 -0.49 -6.02
C LEU A 105 -0.89 -1.14 -7.24
N ILE A 106 -0.35 -2.36 -7.12
CA ILE A 106 0.35 -3.06 -8.20
C ILE A 106 -0.63 -3.95 -8.99
N PRO A 107 -0.69 -3.82 -10.33
CA PRO A 107 -1.43 -4.74 -11.20
C PRO A 107 -0.77 -6.12 -11.29
N GLY A 108 -1.54 -7.14 -11.64
CA GLY A 108 -1.04 -8.48 -11.97
C GLY A 108 -1.26 -9.51 -10.85
N ASP A 109 -0.47 -10.59 -10.87
CA ASP A 109 -0.60 -11.66 -9.88
C ASP A 109 -0.04 -11.23 -8.51
N ARG A 110 -0.93 -11.24 -7.51
CA ARG A 110 -0.64 -10.85 -6.12
C ARG A 110 -0.82 -12.00 -5.13
N ALA A 111 -0.92 -13.25 -5.60
CA ALA A 111 -1.25 -14.41 -4.75
C ALA A 111 -0.31 -14.59 -3.54
N SER A 112 1.00 -14.37 -3.73
CA SER A 112 1.99 -14.48 -2.64
C SER A 112 1.74 -13.46 -1.52
N GLU A 113 1.41 -12.22 -1.87
CA GLU A 113 1.17 -11.16 -0.88
C GLU A 113 -0.20 -11.32 -0.21
N ILE A 114 -1.22 -11.75 -0.97
CA ILE A 114 -2.52 -12.13 -0.41
C ILE A 114 -2.36 -13.24 0.64
N LEU A 115 -1.56 -14.27 0.34
CA LEU A 115 -1.30 -15.35 1.29
C LEU A 115 -0.57 -14.83 2.54
N THR A 116 0.51 -14.08 2.35
CA THR A 116 1.32 -13.53 3.45
C THR A 116 0.49 -12.63 4.37
N THR A 117 -0.31 -11.73 3.80
CA THR A 117 -1.19 -10.83 4.58
C THR A 117 -2.27 -11.62 5.32
N SER A 118 -2.87 -12.64 4.69
CA SER A 118 -3.82 -13.54 5.35
C SER A 118 -3.20 -14.28 6.53
N GLU A 119 -1.97 -14.79 6.41
CA GLU A 119 -1.25 -15.48 7.49
C GLU A 119 -0.95 -14.56 8.68
N LEU A 120 -0.72 -13.27 8.41
CA LEU A 120 -0.48 -12.24 9.43
C LEU A 120 -1.78 -11.64 10.01
N GLY A 121 -2.96 -12.05 9.51
CA GLY A 121 -4.24 -11.47 9.88
C GLY A 121 -4.34 -9.99 9.52
N LEU A 122 -3.83 -9.62 8.34
CA LEU A 122 -3.99 -8.31 7.72
C LEU A 122 -5.09 -8.40 6.66
N ASP A 123 -5.99 -7.42 6.63
CA ASP A 123 -7.00 -7.32 5.57
C ASP A 123 -6.36 -6.75 4.31
N TYR A 124 -6.47 -7.47 3.19
CA TYR A 124 -5.83 -7.12 1.93
C TYR A 124 -6.84 -6.63 0.89
N PHE A 125 -6.49 -5.54 0.20
CA PHE A 125 -7.26 -4.98 -0.90
C PHE A 125 -6.35 -4.55 -2.05
N ASN A 126 -6.60 -5.03 -3.26
CA ASN A 126 -5.85 -4.62 -4.44
C ASN A 126 -6.64 -3.58 -5.25
N VAL A 127 -6.00 -2.46 -5.56
CA VAL A 127 -6.46 -1.49 -6.54
C VAL A 127 -5.43 -1.47 -7.67
N PRO A 128 -5.60 -2.25 -8.74
CA PRO A 128 -4.58 -2.35 -9.78
C PRO A 128 -4.51 -1.04 -10.57
N VAL A 129 -3.43 -0.27 -10.37
CA VAL A 129 -3.20 1.02 -11.04
C VAL A 129 -2.12 0.85 -12.10
N ASP A 130 -2.49 1.03 -13.36
CA ASP A 130 -1.51 1.11 -14.45
C ASP A 130 -0.61 2.34 -14.25
N TRP A 131 0.70 2.18 -14.45
CA TRP A 131 1.64 3.28 -14.31
C TRP A 131 1.45 4.34 -15.39
N GLU A 132 1.18 3.92 -16.62
CA GLU A 132 1.05 4.80 -17.78
C GLU A 132 -0.36 5.37 -17.95
N GLY A 133 -1.32 4.84 -17.20
CA GLY A 133 -2.74 5.22 -17.29
C GLY A 133 -3.49 5.11 -15.97
N PRO A 134 -3.10 5.84 -14.91
CA PRO A 134 -3.91 5.93 -13.69
C PRO A 134 -5.25 6.62 -14.00
N THR A 135 -6.34 6.11 -13.42
CA THR A 135 -7.70 6.60 -13.71
C THR A 135 -8.40 7.15 -12.48
N LEU A 136 -9.34 8.08 -12.66
CA LEU A 136 -10.24 8.54 -11.60
C LEU A 136 -10.93 7.36 -10.87
N ALA A 137 -11.36 6.33 -11.60
CA ALA A 137 -11.98 5.14 -11.02
C ALA A 137 -11.05 4.39 -10.06
N ASN A 138 -9.74 4.31 -10.35
CA ASN A 138 -8.78 3.75 -9.40
C ASN A 138 -8.78 4.54 -8.08
N PHE A 139 -8.76 5.87 -8.16
CA PHE A 139 -8.78 6.70 -6.97
C PHE A 139 -10.10 6.60 -6.20
N LEU A 140 -11.25 6.57 -6.88
CA LEU A 140 -12.54 6.44 -6.22
C LEU A 140 -12.66 5.10 -5.48
N ASN A 141 -12.14 4.00 -6.05
CA ASN A 141 -12.10 2.69 -5.38
C ASN A 141 -11.21 2.73 -4.12
N TYR A 142 -10.04 3.35 -4.24
CA TYR A 142 -9.15 3.57 -3.09
C TYR A 142 -9.82 4.40 -1.99
N ALA A 143 -10.43 5.54 -2.36
CA ALA A 143 -11.07 6.44 -1.42
C ALA A 143 -12.27 5.77 -0.73
N ALA A 144 -13.06 5.00 -1.46
CA ALA A 144 -14.18 4.25 -0.91
C ALA A 144 -13.71 3.21 0.14
N PHE A 145 -12.61 2.50 -0.11
CA PHE A 145 -12.03 1.62 0.91
C PHE A 145 -11.60 2.41 2.14
N MET A 146 -10.82 3.47 1.96
CA MET A 146 -10.29 4.29 3.05
C MET A 146 -11.39 4.94 3.91
N GLN A 147 -12.54 5.30 3.32
CA GLN A 147 -13.68 5.87 4.04
C GLN A 147 -14.43 4.86 4.92
N ASN A 148 -14.28 3.55 4.66
CA ASN A 148 -14.89 2.49 5.46
C ASN A 148 -14.02 2.03 6.64
N VAL A 149 -12.80 2.55 6.75
CA VAL A 149 -11.85 2.20 7.82
C VAL A 149 -12.21 2.93 9.12
N ASP A 150 -12.27 2.20 10.25
CA ASP A 150 -12.45 2.80 11.58
C ASP A 150 -11.11 3.40 12.04
N THR A 151 -10.90 4.69 11.73
CA THR A 151 -9.64 5.40 12.00
C THR A 151 -9.26 5.50 13.48
N SER A 152 -10.15 5.11 14.40
CA SER A 152 -9.85 5.02 15.84
C SER A 152 -9.18 3.70 16.25
N LYS A 153 -9.25 2.66 15.40
CA LYS A 153 -8.74 1.32 15.70
C LYS A 153 -7.83 0.78 14.61
N ASP A 154 -8.05 1.20 13.39
CA ASP A 154 -7.40 0.67 12.21
C ASP A 154 -6.30 1.58 11.68
N LYS A 155 -5.34 0.96 11.00
CA LYS A 155 -4.27 1.65 10.30
C LYS A 155 -4.03 0.96 8.97
N VAL A 156 -3.91 1.76 7.92
CA VAL A 156 -3.81 1.29 6.54
C VAL A 156 -2.42 1.55 6.00
N LEU A 157 -1.80 0.51 5.45
CA LEU A 157 -0.66 0.62 4.56
C LEU A 157 -1.16 0.78 3.12
N THR A 158 -0.76 1.85 2.44
CA THR A 158 -0.90 1.96 0.97
C THR A 158 0.46 1.79 0.31
N HIS A 159 0.65 0.76 -0.51
CA HIS A 159 1.95 0.53 -1.13
C HIS A 159 1.88 0.31 -2.63
N CYS A 160 3.03 0.49 -3.27
CA CYS A 160 3.29 0.05 -4.62
C CYS A 160 4.74 -0.45 -4.71
N ARG A 161 5.44 -0.26 -5.83
CA ARG A 161 6.84 -0.70 -5.95
C ARG A 161 7.82 0.27 -5.26
N LEU A 162 7.69 1.57 -5.53
CA LEU A 162 8.62 2.62 -5.06
C LEU A 162 7.93 3.70 -4.21
N ASN A 163 6.69 3.46 -3.78
CA ASN A 163 5.80 4.45 -3.17
C ASN A 163 5.36 5.62 -4.07
N TRP A 164 5.63 5.61 -5.38
CA TRP A 164 5.21 6.73 -6.25
C TRP A 164 3.68 6.82 -6.37
N ARG A 165 3.03 5.69 -6.67
CA ARG A 165 1.56 5.59 -6.67
C ARG A 165 0.98 5.84 -5.28
N GLY A 166 1.59 5.28 -4.24
CA GLY A 166 1.12 5.40 -2.86
C GLY A 166 1.18 6.84 -2.36
N ALA A 167 2.28 7.55 -2.61
CA ALA A 167 2.42 8.97 -2.29
C ALA A 167 1.38 9.84 -3.04
N ALA A 168 1.11 9.56 -4.31
CA ALA A 168 0.08 10.29 -5.07
C ALA A 168 -1.33 10.04 -4.51
N PHE A 169 -1.68 8.78 -4.22
CA PHE A 169 -2.99 8.40 -3.70
C PHE A 169 -3.23 8.94 -2.29
N THR A 170 -2.23 8.86 -1.41
CA THR A 170 -2.32 9.41 -0.06
C THR A 170 -2.39 10.94 -0.08
N TYR A 171 -1.62 11.63 -0.92
CA TYR A 171 -1.74 13.07 -1.15
C TYR A 171 -3.17 13.46 -1.54
N LEU A 172 -3.72 12.81 -2.56
CA LEU A 172 -5.06 13.12 -3.08
C LEU A 172 -6.14 12.88 -2.03
N TYR A 173 -6.03 11.81 -1.23
CA TYR A 173 -7.00 11.52 -0.18
C TYR A 173 -6.97 12.55 0.94
N ARG A 174 -5.77 12.96 1.36
CA ARG A 174 -5.60 13.96 2.42
C ARG A 174 -6.25 15.29 2.06
N ILE A 175 -6.00 15.81 0.85
CA ILE A 175 -6.52 17.13 0.47
C ILE A 175 -8.02 17.10 0.11
N ASN A 176 -8.48 16.03 -0.56
CA ASN A 176 -9.84 15.99 -1.09
C ASN A 176 -10.87 15.41 -0.10
N VAL A 177 -10.47 14.39 0.66
CA VAL A 177 -11.37 13.64 1.55
C VAL A 177 -11.19 14.10 3.01
N LEU A 178 -9.96 14.15 3.51
CA LEU A 178 -9.70 14.61 4.89
C LEU A 178 -9.75 16.13 5.03
N GLY A 179 -9.63 16.87 3.92
CA GLY A 179 -9.62 18.33 3.93
C GLY A 179 -8.33 18.91 4.53
N GLU A 180 -7.24 18.15 4.52
CA GLU A 180 -5.93 18.65 4.93
C GLU A 180 -5.40 19.74 3.98
N SER A 181 -4.49 20.55 4.51
CA SER A 181 -3.80 21.60 3.75
C SER A 181 -2.96 21.01 2.62
N GLU A 182 -3.16 21.52 1.39
CA GLU A 182 -2.40 21.07 0.22
C GLU A 182 -0.88 21.23 0.38
N PRO A 183 -0.34 22.37 0.87
CA PRO A 183 1.09 22.50 1.12
C PRO A 183 1.67 21.45 2.06
N THR A 184 0.90 20.99 3.04
CA THR A 184 1.33 19.94 3.97
C THR A 184 1.41 18.60 3.26
N ALA A 185 0.35 18.20 2.56
CA ALA A 185 0.35 16.94 1.81
C ALA A 185 1.41 16.93 0.69
N LYS A 186 1.61 18.07 0.02
CA LYS A 186 2.61 18.25 -1.03
C LYS A 186 4.02 17.95 -0.55
N LYS A 187 4.38 18.38 0.67
CA LYS A 187 5.71 18.13 1.24
C LYS A 187 6.03 16.63 1.26
N ASP A 188 5.07 15.82 1.69
CA ASP A 188 5.26 14.37 1.81
C ASP A 188 5.32 13.70 0.43
N LEU A 189 4.48 14.14 -0.51
CA LEU A 189 4.54 13.69 -1.91
C LEU A 189 5.92 13.97 -2.53
N MET A 190 6.38 15.22 -2.43
CA MET A 190 7.63 15.68 -3.04
C MET A 190 8.88 15.07 -2.38
N ALA A 191 8.77 14.63 -1.12
CA ALA A 191 9.83 13.87 -0.46
C ALA A 191 10.01 12.47 -1.05
N ILE A 192 8.99 11.92 -1.72
CA ILE A 192 9.08 10.63 -2.42
C ILE A 192 9.48 10.84 -3.88
N TRP A 193 8.77 11.71 -4.58
CA TRP A 193 9.02 11.97 -6.00
C TRP A 193 8.27 13.21 -6.50
N HIS A 194 8.72 13.75 -7.63
CA HIS A 194 8.03 14.82 -8.35
C HIS A 194 7.14 14.19 -9.43
N PRO A 195 5.79 14.32 -9.38
CA PRO A 195 4.90 13.74 -10.37
C PRO A 195 5.22 14.15 -11.81
N ASN A 196 5.37 13.17 -12.69
CA ASN A 196 5.54 13.39 -14.13
C ASN A 196 4.23 13.90 -14.79
N PRO A 197 4.24 14.28 -16.07
CA PRO A 197 3.05 14.81 -16.75
C PRO A 197 1.81 13.89 -16.68
N THR A 198 2.00 12.57 -16.82
CA THR A 198 0.91 11.58 -16.73
C THR A 198 0.22 11.62 -15.37
N TRP A 199 1.01 11.53 -14.30
CA TRP A 199 0.48 11.52 -12.94
C TRP A 199 -0.06 12.88 -12.51
N TYR A 200 0.59 13.96 -12.94
CA TYR A 200 0.09 15.32 -12.73
C TYR A 200 -1.30 15.52 -13.35
N ALA A 201 -1.51 15.06 -14.58
CA ALA A 201 -2.81 15.13 -15.25
C ALA A 201 -3.88 14.33 -14.49
N PHE A 202 -3.59 13.09 -14.12
CA PHE A 202 -4.48 12.25 -13.29
C PHE A 202 -4.83 12.92 -11.95
N MET A 203 -3.84 13.48 -11.26
CA MET A 203 -4.06 14.15 -9.97
C MET A 203 -4.97 15.38 -10.12
N ASN A 204 -4.80 16.16 -11.20
CA ASN A 204 -5.71 17.25 -11.52
C ASN A 204 -7.13 16.77 -11.84
N GLU A 205 -7.29 15.66 -12.57
CA GLU A 205 -8.61 15.06 -12.84
C GLU A 205 -9.33 14.72 -11.53
N VAL A 206 -8.63 14.09 -10.58
CA VAL A 206 -9.19 13.77 -9.26
C VAL A 206 -9.58 15.04 -8.49
N ILE A 207 -8.71 16.05 -8.44
CA ILE A 207 -8.99 17.30 -7.73
C ILE A 207 -10.19 18.02 -8.35
N SER A 208 -10.27 18.10 -9.68
CA SER A 208 -11.42 18.69 -10.39
C SER A 208 -12.72 17.97 -10.04
N HIS A 209 -12.72 16.64 -10.05
CA HIS A 209 -13.89 15.86 -9.63
C HIS A 209 -14.36 16.22 -8.21
N TYR A 210 -13.45 16.26 -7.23
CA TYR A 210 -13.82 16.58 -5.84
C TYR A 210 -14.20 18.05 -5.64
N ASN A 211 -13.62 18.97 -6.41
CA ASN A 211 -14.04 20.38 -6.41
C ASN A 211 -15.47 20.53 -6.91
N GLU A 212 -15.83 19.84 -8.01
CA GLU A 212 -17.19 19.83 -8.55
C GLU A 212 -18.19 19.24 -7.56
N VAL A 213 -17.87 18.07 -6.98
CA VAL A 213 -18.79 17.35 -6.08
C VAL A 213 -18.97 18.08 -4.74
N ASN A 214 -17.92 18.72 -4.21
CA ASN A 214 -17.95 19.34 -2.88
C ASN A 214 -18.10 20.87 -2.90
N GLY A 215 -18.15 21.51 -4.07
CA GLY A 215 -18.13 22.97 -4.20
C GLY A 215 -16.85 23.60 -3.63
N LYS A 216 -15.71 22.92 -3.76
CA LYS A 216 -14.40 23.37 -3.29
C LYS A 216 -13.56 23.94 -4.45
N GLN A 217 -12.45 24.59 -4.09
CA GLN A 217 -11.49 25.21 -5.02
C GLN A 217 -10.05 24.82 -4.60
N VAL A 218 -9.80 23.53 -4.40
CA VAL A 218 -8.45 23.01 -4.11
C VAL A 218 -7.67 22.95 -5.43
N ALA A 219 -6.38 23.27 -5.40
CA ALA A 219 -5.48 23.14 -6.56
C ALA A 219 -4.09 22.73 -6.09
N MET A 220 -3.37 21.99 -6.95
CA MET A 220 -1.97 21.68 -6.70
C MET A 220 -1.13 22.96 -6.78
N SER A 221 -0.21 23.16 -5.84
CA SER A 221 0.69 24.32 -5.84
C SER A 221 2.02 24.05 -6.55
N PHE A 222 2.04 23.10 -7.49
CA PHE A 222 3.22 22.69 -8.25
C PHE A 222 2.85 22.37 -9.69
N GLU A 223 3.88 22.32 -10.54
CA GLU A 223 3.80 21.90 -11.93
C GLU A 223 4.30 20.46 -12.08
N ALA A 224 3.98 19.80 -13.19
CA ALA A 224 4.57 18.50 -13.52
C ALA A 224 6.10 18.56 -13.58
N ALA A 225 6.76 17.45 -13.26
CA ALA A 225 8.20 17.29 -13.49
C ALA A 225 8.51 17.46 -14.99
N ALA A 226 9.66 18.07 -15.30
CA ALA A 226 10.12 18.16 -16.68
C ALA A 226 10.26 16.74 -17.27
N PRO A 227 9.88 16.52 -18.54
CA PRO A 227 10.13 15.25 -19.20
C PRO A 227 11.63 14.95 -19.14
N GLU A 228 12.00 13.74 -18.75
CA GLU A 228 13.39 13.32 -18.77
C GLU A 228 13.89 13.36 -20.22
N ASN A 229 14.91 14.17 -20.49
CA ASN A 229 15.58 14.17 -21.79
C ASN A 229 16.38 12.86 -21.89
N HIS A 230 15.84 11.86 -22.59
CA HIS A 230 16.56 10.65 -22.96
C HIS A 230 17.32 10.84 -24.28
#